data_AF-A0A133VPY1-F1
#
_entry.id   AF-A0A133VPY1-F1
#
_cell.length_a   1.000
_cell.length_b   1.000
_cell.length_c   1.000
_cell.angle_alpha   90.00
_cell.angle_beta   90.00
_cell.angle_gamma   90.00
#
_symmetry.space_group_name_H-M   'P 1'
#
loop_
_entity.id
_entity.type
_entity.pdbx_description
1 polymer ?
#
loop_
_entity_poly.entity_id
_entity_poly.type
_entity_poly.pdbx_seq_one_letter_code
_entity_poly.pdbx_strand_id
1 'polypeptide(L)'
;MAIKKYVLPEGGSPGTVRQKDLENLHRTGASRSNAEIVLFRAGKRIARVPYSERLANRLGAQIPEVQVTKRERGEVKREILGRPTRPRALYWGELPVKQAVFWKVQEMEGISVEELVDWLIDDLAKDERRRWFWRQERDIEDIKINLGEMREDHYLFIGEGEVYPGSELSLEGESPFDIEPGPYPPIKFMRKLAEKRGRVSLATMDEKIRGKGWASCRHAVKNMAERAVKVGILNKVEEDTYETGREI
;
A
#
# COMPACT_ATOMS: atom_id res chain seq x y z
N MET A 1 -11.09 9.32 -21.15
CA MET A 1 -11.04 10.14 -19.91
C MET A 1 -11.82 9.44 -18.82
N ALA A 2 -11.15 9.09 -17.72
CA ALA A 2 -11.78 8.41 -16.58
C ALA A 2 -12.81 9.32 -15.88
N ILE A 3 -13.91 8.72 -15.40
CA ILE A 3 -14.89 9.40 -14.56
C ILE A 3 -14.35 9.39 -13.13
N LYS A 4 -14.16 10.58 -12.54
CA LYS A 4 -13.82 10.70 -11.11
C LYS A 4 -15.10 10.69 -10.30
N LYS A 5 -15.09 10.00 -9.16
CA LYS A 5 -16.29 9.71 -8.36
C LYS A 5 -15.96 10.03 -6.91
N TYR A 6 -16.62 11.03 -6.36
CA TYR A 6 -16.31 11.54 -5.02
C TYR A 6 -17.52 11.45 -4.10
N VAL A 7 -17.28 11.22 -2.82
CA VAL A 7 -18.24 11.49 -1.76
C VAL A 7 -17.87 12.84 -1.15
N LEU A 8 -18.77 13.81 -1.25
CA LEU A 8 -18.53 15.19 -0.80
C LEU A 8 -19.61 15.62 0.19
N PRO A 9 -19.31 16.59 1.07
CA PRO A 9 -20.33 17.28 1.85
C PRO A 9 -21.41 17.84 0.92
N GLU A 10 -22.65 17.87 1.41
CA GLU A 10 -23.78 18.38 0.64
C GLU A 10 -23.49 19.76 0.02
N GLY A 11 -23.74 19.90 -1.28
CA GLY A 11 -23.45 21.14 -2.01
C GLY A 11 -21.98 21.36 -2.39
N GLY A 12 -21.02 20.68 -1.74
CA GLY A 12 -19.58 20.82 -1.95
C GLY A 12 -19.09 20.38 -3.33
N SER A 13 -18.05 21.03 -3.85
CA SER A 13 -17.38 20.61 -5.11
C SER A 13 -15.91 20.28 -4.85
N PRO A 14 -15.27 19.36 -5.61
CA PRO A 14 -13.93 18.86 -5.31
C PRO A 14 -12.83 19.93 -5.20
N GLY A 15 -12.99 21.06 -5.90
CA GLY A 15 -12.02 22.16 -5.90
C GLY A 15 -12.37 23.33 -4.97
N THR A 16 -13.55 23.31 -4.33
CA THR A 16 -14.05 24.44 -3.52
C THR A 16 -14.67 24.02 -2.18
N VAL A 17 -14.78 22.71 -1.92
CA VAL A 17 -15.20 22.18 -0.62
C VAL A 17 -14.22 22.64 0.46
N ARG A 18 -14.76 23.09 1.59
CA ARG A 18 -13.92 23.56 2.69
C ARG A 18 -13.20 22.38 3.32
N GLN A 19 -11.93 22.57 3.63
CA GLN A 19 -11.09 21.56 4.27
C GLN A 19 -11.71 21.00 5.56
N LYS A 20 -12.32 21.87 6.37
CA LYS A 20 -12.99 21.49 7.62
C LYS A 20 -14.21 20.58 7.40
N ASP A 21 -14.95 20.79 6.31
CA ASP A 21 -16.13 19.98 5.99
C ASP A 21 -15.72 18.59 5.50
N LEU A 22 -14.64 18.49 4.72
CA LEU A 22 -14.01 17.21 4.38
C LEU A 22 -13.43 16.50 5.61
N GLU A 23 -12.75 17.23 6.50
CA GLU A 23 -12.23 16.66 7.74
C GLU A 23 -13.36 16.09 8.60
N ASN A 24 -14.43 16.86 8.79
CA ASN A 24 -15.61 16.40 9.53
C ASN A 24 -16.20 15.15 8.88
N LEU A 25 -16.35 15.14 7.55
CA LEU A 25 -16.88 14.00 6.82
C LEU A 25 -16.04 12.72 7.01
N HIS A 26 -14.71 12.85 7.05
CA HIS A 26 -13.81 11.74 7.39
C HIS A 26 -13.97 11.26 8.84
N ARG A 27 -14.14 12.19 9.79
CA ARG A 27 -14.23 11.85 11.22
C ARG A 27 -15.60 11.29 11.62
N THR A 28 -16.68 11.79 11.02
CA THR A 28 -18.06 11.41 11.38
C THR A 28 -18.66 10.34 10.48
N GLY A 29 -18.02 10.07 9.34
CA GLY A 29 -18.55 9.19 8.31
C GLY A 29 -19.55 9.90 7.38
N ALA A 30 -19.67 9.37 6.17
CA ALA A 30 -20.63 9.83 5.19
C ALA A 30 -22.00 9.21 5.44
N SER A 31 -23.04 10.02 5.29
CA SER A 31 -24.43 9.62 5.48
C SER A 31 -25.32 10.38 4.49
N ARG A 32 -26.57 9.94 4.36
CA ARG A 32 -27.57 10.60 3.51
C ARG A 32 -27.80 12.07 3.88
N SER A 33 -27.58 12.45 5.13
CA SER A 33 -27.87 13.79 5.63
C SER A 33 -26.67 14.73 5.62
N ASN A 34 -25.47 14.24 5.34
CA ASN A 34 -24.25 15.06 5.33
C ASN A 34 -23.42 14.94 4.06
N ALA A 35 -23.78 14.06 3.13
CA ALA A 35 -22.97 13.76 1.95
C ALA A 35 -23.77 13.46 0.68
N GLU A 36 -23.11 13.70 -0.45
CA GLU A 36 -23.59 13.37 -1.79
C GLU A 36 -22.49 12.64 -2.58
N ILE A 37 -22.89 11.73 -3.48
CA ILE A 37 -21.97 11.14 -4.47
C ILE A 37 -21.97 12.03 -5.70
N VAL A 38 -20.79 12.49 -6.11
CA VAL A 38 -20.62 13.44 -7.21
C VAL A 38 -19.70 12.85 -8.27
N LEU A 39 -20.19 12.82 -9.52
CA LEU A 39 -19.50 12.24 -10.67
C LEU A 39 -18.96 13.34 -11.59
N PHE A 40 -17.69 13.22 -12.00
CA PHE A 40 -17.00 14.19 -12.85
C PHE A 40 -16.37 13.55 -14.07
N ARG A 41 -16.47 14.20 -15.22
CA ARG A 41 -15.74 13.86 -16.45
C ARG A 41 -15.20 15.13 -17.08
N ALA A 42 -13.91 15.14 -17.41
CA ALA A 42 -13.24 16.31 -17.98
C ALA A 42 -13.44 17.61 -17.15
N GLY A 43 -13.44 17.50 -15.82
CA GLY A 43 -13.67 18.64 -14.92
C GLY A 43 -15.11 19.12 -14.81
N LYS A 44 -16.05 18.57 -15.58
CA LYS A 44 -17.48 18.90 -15.51
C LYS A 44 -18.22 17.91 -14.63
N ARG A 45 -19.09 18.42 -13.75
CA ARG A 45 -20.03 17.61 -12.95
C ARG A 45 -21.08 17.01 -13.89
N ILE A 46 -21.14 15.68 -13.93
CA ILE A 46 -22.13 14.94 -14.73
C ILE A 46 -23.38 14.66 -13.90
N ALA A 47 -23.19 14.24 -12.65
CA ALA A 47 -24.28 13.86 -11.77
C ALA A 47 -23.93 14.16 -10.31
N ARG A 48 -24.97 14.37 -9.52
CA ARG A 48 -24.92 14.49 -8.06
C ARG A 48 -26.14 13.77 -7.53
N VAL A 49 -25.92 12.83 -6.63
CA VAL A 49 -26.98 12.01 -6.05
C VAL A 49 -26.80 11.93 -4.53
N PRO A 50 -27.89 11.78 -3.76
CA PRO A 50 -27.80 11.58 -2.33
C PRO A 50 -26.86 10.42 -1.99
N TYR A 51 -26.11 10.54 -0.90
CA TYR A 51 -25.22 9.47 -0.48
C TYR A 51 -26.00 8.18 -0.18
N SER A 52 -25.44 7.06 -0.58
CA SER A 52 -25.91 5.74 -0.22
C SER A 52 -24.68 4.86 -0.20
N GLU A 53 -24.38 4.25 0.93
CA GLU A 53 -23.20 3.40 1.10
C GLU A 53 -23.11 2.33 0.01
N ARG A 54 -24.21 1.61 -0.24
CA ARG A 54 -24.30 0.63 -1.33
C ARG A 54 -23.98 1.21 -2.72
N LEU A 55 -24.40 2.45 -2.99
CA LEU A 55 -24.11 3.11 -4.26
C LEU A 55 -22.67 3.63 -4.32
N ALA A 56 -22.16 4.18 -3.23
CA ALA A 56 -20.78 4.65 -3.11
C ALA A 56 -19.81 3.50 -3.34
N ASN A 57 -20.03 2.35 -2.68
CA ASN A 57 -19.21 1.14 -2.82
C ASN A 57 -19.26 0.62 -4.26
N ARG A 58 -20.46 0.42 -4.83
CA ARG A 58 -20.62 -0.03 -6.22
C ARG A 58 -19.96 0.89 -7.25
N LEU A 59 -19.94 2.20 -6.97
CA LEU A 59 -19.30 3.17 -7.85
C LEU A 59 -17.79 3.27 -7.60
N GLY A 60 -17.26 2.81 -6.46
CA GLY A 60 -15.90 3.12 -6.01
C GLY A 60 -15.73 4.62 -5.76
N ALA A 61 -16.76 5.28 -5.20
CA ALA A 61 -16.70 6.70 -4.87
C ALA A 61 -16.01 6.90 -3.52
N GLN A 62 -14.98 7.76 -3.47
CA GLN A 62 -14.19 7.99 -2.26
C GLN A 62 -14.33 9.43 -1.75
N ILE A 63 -14.23 9.61 -0.43
CA ILE A 63 -14.10 10.95 0.14
C ILE A 63 -12.69 11.46 -0.21
N PRO A 64 -12.53 12.66 -0.81
CA PRO A 64 -11.21 13.19 -1.13
C PRO A 64 -10.28 13.25 0.08
N GLU A 65 -8.99 12.97 -0.15
CA GLU A 65 -7.98 13.11 0.89
C GLU A 65 -7.90 14.56 1.39
N VAL A 66 -7.69 14.73 2.70
CA VAL A 66 -7.50 16.05 3.30
C VAL A 66 -6.32 16.03 4.26
N GLN A 67 -5.37 16.91 4.02
CA GLN A 67 -4.25 17.10 4.94
C GLN A 67 -4.73 17.90 6.16
N VAL A 68 -4.43 17.44 7.36
CA VAL A 68 -4.84 18.08 8.61
C VAL A 68 -3.61 18.30 9.47
N THR A 69 -3.56 19.42 10.16
CA THR A 69 -2.50 19.69 11.14
C THR A 69 -3.10 19.56 12.53
N LYS A 70 -2.65 18.56 13.27
CA LYS A 70 -3.10 18.26 14.62
C LYS A 70 -2.01 18.66 15.61
N ARG A 71 -2.39 19.30 16.72
CA ARG A 71 -1.49 19.53 17.85
C ARG A 71 -1.76 18.48 18.91
N GLU A 72 -0.79 17.61 19.17
CA GLU A 72 -0.86 16.62 20.23
C GLU A 72 0.34 16.80 21.15
N ARG A 73 0.09 17.03 22.45
CA ARG A 73 1.14 17.19 23.49
C ARG A 73 2.22 18.23 23.15
N GLY A 74 1.85 19.31 22.48
CA GLY A 74 2.77 20.39 22.09
C GLY A 74 3.50 20.18 20.76
N GLU A 75 3.42 18.99 20.17
CA GLU A 75 3.98 18.70 18.85
C GLU A 75 2.96 18.94 17.74
N VAL A 76 3.42 19.51 16.63
CA VAL A 76 2.63 19.71 15.41
C VAL A 76 2.79 18.47 14.53
N LYS A 77 1.76 17.62 14.47
CA LYS A 77 1.71 16.47 13.56
C LYS A 77 0.85 16.79 12.34
N ARG A 78 1.36 16.41 11.17
CA ARG A 78 0.60 16.44 9.91
C ARG A 78 0.01 15.05 9.69
N GLU A 79 -1.31 14.98 9.57
CA GLU A 79 -2.09 13.78 9.28
C GLU A 79 -2.74 13.97 7.90
N ILE A 80 -3.02 12.89 7.17
CA ILE A 80 -3.83 12.94 5.95
C ILE A 80 -5.01 12.00 6.17
N LEU A 81 -6.20 12.56 6.29
CA LEU A 81 -7.44 11.77 6.41
C LEU A 81 -7.91 11.34 5.01
N GLY A 82 -8.55 10.17 4.94
CA GLY A 82 -9.03 9.59 3.68
C GLY A 82 -8.00 8.85 2.87
N ARG A 83 -6.72 8.96 3.24
CA ARG A 83 -5.68 8.11 2.67
C ARG A 83 -5.92 6.68 3.16
N PRO A 84 -5.83 5.66 2.29
CA PRO A 84 -5.86 4.28 2.73
C PRO A 84 -4.88 4.12 3.89
N THR A 85 -5.37 3.61 5.02
CA THR A 85 -4.49 3.25 6.13
C THR A 85 -3.47 2.25 5.57
N ARG A 86 -2.22 2.34 6.03
CA ARG A 86 -1.13 1.44 5.61
C ARG A 86 -0.66 0.60 6.78
N PRO A 87 -0.11 -0.61 6.54
CA PRO A 87 0.44 -1.39 7.62
C PRO A 87 1.57 -0.61 8.26
N ARG A 88 1.53 -0.46 9.58
CA ARG A 88 2.45 0.39 10.32
C ARG A 88 3.85 -0.23 10.45
N ALA A 89 3.96 -1.53 10.22
CA ALA A 89 5.14 -2.34 10.52
C ALA A 89 5.11 -3.66 9.75
N LEU A 90 6.30 -4.13 9.34
CA LEU A 90 6.54 -5.53 8.97
C LEU A 90 7.44 -6.20 9.98
N TYR A 91 7.06 -7.42 10.33
CA TYR A 91 7.74 -8.28 11.28
C TYR A 91 8.52 -9.37 10.54
N TRP A 92 9.29 -10.14 11.30
CA TRP A 92 10.03 -11.28 10.74
C TRP A 92 9.14 -12.52 10.74
N GLY A 93 9.59 -13.53 10.00
CA GLY A 93 8.92 -14.83 9.92
C GLY A 93 8.03 -14.98 8.69
N GLU A 94 7.53 -13.87 8.11
CA GLU A 94 6.61 -13.93 6.98
C GLU A 94 6.94 -12.92 5.86
N LEU A 95 6.55 -13.23 4.62
CA LEU A 95 6.75 -12.36 3.47
C LEU A 95 6.06 -10.99 3.67
N PRO A 96 6.72 -9.87 3.32
CA PRO A 96 6.14 -8.52 3.39
C PRO A 96 4.76 -8.38 2.73
N VAL A 97 4.55 -9.09 1.62
CA VAL A 97 3.30 -9.07 0.85
C VAL A 97 2.18 -9.74 1.62
N LYS A 98 2.43 -10.92 2.20
CA LYS A 98 1.44 -11.65 2.99
C LYS A 98 1.03 -10.85 4.23
N GLN A 99 1.99 -10.23 4.90
CA GLN A 99 1.72 -9.32 6.03
C GLN A 99 0.90 -8.09 5.63
N ALA A 100 1.23 -7.47 4.49
CA ALA A 100 0.50 -6.31 3.99
C ALA A 100 -0.94 -6.66 3.62
N VAL A 101 -1.15 -7.80 2.94
CA VAL A 101 -2.47 -8.33 2.61
C VAL A 101 -3.27 -8.63 3.88
N PHE A 102 -2.71 -9.40 4.81
CA PHE A 102 -3.39 -9.77 6.05
C PHE A 102 -3.89 -8.53 6.79
N TRP A 103 -3.02 -7.54 6.95
CA TRP A 103 -3.37 -6.27 7.58
C TRP A 103 -4.48 -5.54 6.83
N LYS A 104 -4.40 -5.46 5.50
CA LYS A 104 -5.41 -4.77 4.67
C LYS A 104 -6.79 -5.43 4.77
N VAL A 105 -6.82 -6.75 4.80
CA VAL A 105 -8.05 -7.55 4.89
C VAL A 105 -8.67 -7.44 6.28
N GLN A 106 -7.89 -7.27 7.35
CA GLN A 106 -8.43 -7.07 8.70
C GLN A 106 -9.16 -5.73 8.89
N GLU A 107 -8.87 -4.72 8.07
CA GLU A 107 -9.50 -3.39 8.22
C GLU A 107 -10.86 -3.26 7.51
N MET A 108 -11.26 -4.21 6.68
CA MET A 108 -12.43 -4.07 5.80
C MET A 108 -13.33 -5.32 5.86
N GLU A 109 -14.65 -5.12 5.83
CA GLU A 109 -15.63 -6.20 5.63
C GLU A 109 -15.61 -6.65 4.16
N GLY A 110 -14.68 -7.56 3.83
CA GLY A 110 -14.55 -8.10 2.47
C GLY A 110 -13.89 -7.11 1.51
N ILE A 111 -12.82 -7.54 0.85
CA ILE A 111 -12.18 -6.78 -0.24
C ILE A 111 -12.12 -7.64 -1.47
N SER A 112 -12.50 -7.11 -2.64
CA SER A 112 -12.36 -7.88 -3.87
C SER A 112 -10.89 -8.18 -4.17
N VAL A 113 -10.61 -9.33 -4.80
CA VAL A 113 -9.24 -9.68 -5.20
C VAL A 113 -8.62 -8.59 -6.09
N GLU A 114 -9.43 -7.97 -6.96
CA GLU A 114 -9.01 -6.92 -7.88
C GLU A 114 -8.61 -5.63 -7.12
N GLU A 115 -9.42 -5.20 -6.16
CA GLU A 115 -9.10 -4.02 -5.33
C GLU A 115 -7.86 -4.25 -4.46
N LEU A 116 -7.68 -5.47 -3.95
CA LEU A 116 -6.50 -5.82 -3.17
C LEU A 116 -5.22 -5.78 -4.02
N VAL A 117 -5.28 -6.29 -5.25
CA VAL A 117 -4.18 -6.23 -6.22
C VAL A 117 -3.87 -4.78 -6.59
N ASP A 118 -4.89 -3.98 -6.89
CA ASP A 118 -4.73 -2.56 -7.21
C ASP A 118 -4.08 -1.80 -6.03
N TRP A 119 -4.50 -2.07 -4.79
CA TRP A 119 -3.89 -1.49 -3.59
C TRP A 119 -2.41 -1.86 -3.44
N LEU A 120 -2.04 -3.13 -3.65
CA LEU A 120 -0.64 -3.57 -3.58
C LEU A 120 0.25 -2.92 -4.64
N ILE A 121 -0.28 -2.68 -5.85
CA ILE A 121 0.46 -2.12 -6.97
C ILE A 121 0.57 -0.59 -6.88
N ASP A 122 -0.53 0.08 -6.56
CA ASP A 122 -0.62 1.54 -6.70
C ASP A 122 -0.54 2.29 -5.36
N ASP A 123 -1.15 1.77 -4.28
CA ASP A 123 -1.28 2.52 -3.02
C ASP A 123 -0.08 2.35 -2.08
N LEU A 124 0.63 1.22 -2.18
CA LEU A 124 1.91 0.99 -1.49
C LEU A 124 3.09 1.68 -2.17
N ALA A 125 2.93 2.13 -3.41
CA ALA A 125 3.96 2.81 -4.17
C ALA A 125 4.02 4.31 -3.87
N LYS A 126 5.24 4.87 -3.84
CA LYS A 126 5.43 6.34 -3.86
C LYS A 126 5.32 6.89 -5.28
N ASP A 127 5.85 6.14 -6.25
CA ASP A 127 5.88 6.44 -7.67
C ASP A 127 6.09 5.12 -8.44
N GLU A 128 5.99 5.16 -9.78
CA GLU A 128 6.08 3.97 -10.64
C GLU A 128 7.39 3.18 -10.47
N ARG A 129 8.51 3.86 -10.18
CA ARG A 129 9.83 3.23 -10.02
C ARG A 129 9.97 2.54 -8.68
N ARG A 130 9.23 3.02 -7.69
CA ARG A 130 9.23 2.52 -6.31
C ARG A 130 8.04 1.62 -5.99
N ARG A 131 7.29 1.15 -6.99
CA ARG A 131 6.23 0.15 -6.78
C ARG A 131 6.78 -1.13 -6.17
N TRP A 132 5.95 -1.85 -5.42
CA TRP A 132 6.26 -3.20 -4.95
C TRP A 132 6.12 -4.23 -6.07
N PHE A 133 5.16 -4.01 -6.96
CA PHE A 133 4.86 -4.84 -8.12
C PHE A 133 4.63 -3.95 -9.32
N TRP A 134 4.97 -4.39 -10.53
CA TRP A 134 4.54 -3.70 -11.73
C TRP A 134 3.16 -4.20 -12.15
N ARG A 135 2.38 -3.39 -12.88
CA ARG A 135 1.06 -3.80 -13.40
C ARG A 135 1.24 -4.71 -14.62
N GLN A 136 2.00 -5.80 -14.45
CA GLN A 136 2.32 -6.82 -15.44
C GLN A 136 1.63 -8.12 -15.06
N GLU A 137 1.28 -8.94 -16.05
CA GLU A 137 0.55 -10.20 -15.85
C GLU A 137 1.26 -11.11 -14.84
N ARG A 138 2.59 -11.24 -14.96
CA ARG A 138 3.42 -12.03 -14.04
C ARG A 138 3.34 -11.56 -12.58
N ASP A 139 3.40 -10.25 -12.34
CA ASP A 139 3.34 -9.72 -10.97
C ASP A 139 1.95 -9.92 -10.35
N ILE A 140 0.89 -9.80 -11.16
CA ILE A 140 -0.48 -10.08 -10.73
C ILE A 140 -0.65 -11.57 -10.41
N GLU A 141 -0.07 -12.45 -11.22
CA GLU A 141 -0.03 -13.89 -10.98
C GLU A 141 0.72 -14.23 -9.68
N ASP A 142 1.90 -13.63 -9.45
CA ASP A 142 2.67 -13.78 -8.22
C ASP A 142 1.86 -13.35 -6.98
N ILE A 143 1.12 -12.23 -7.06
CA ILE A 143 0.21 -11.80 -5.98
C ILE A 143 -0.88 -12.85 -5.76
N LYS A 144 -1.53 -13.35 -6.83
CA LYS A 144 -2.58 -14.37 -6.72
C LYS A 144 -2.07 -15.69 -6.14
N ILE A 145 -0.84 -16.09 -6.45
CA ILE A 145 -0.18 -17.25 -5.83
C ILE A 145 -0.05 -17.03 -4.32
N ASN A 146 0.45 -15.86 -3.89
CA ASN A 146 0.54 -15.53 -2.46
C ASN A 146 -0.84 -15.56 -1.77
N LEU A 147 -1.90 -15.07 -2.42
CA LEU A 147 -3.27 -15.16 -1.90
C LEU A 147 -3.76 -16.61 -1.80
N GLY A 148 -3.42 -17.45 -2.78
CA GLY A 148 -3.71 -18.88 -2.77
C GLY A 148 -3.04 -19.59 -1.60
N GLU A 149 -1.73 -19.37 -1.41
CA GLU A 149 -0.99 -19.89 -0.26
C GLU A 149 -1.59 -19.43 1.07
N MET A 150 -1.88 -18.13 1.22
CA MET A 150 -2.50 -17.61 2.44
C MET A 150 -3.89 -18.21 2.72
N ARG A 151 -4.64 -18.58 1.67
CA ARG A 151 -5.91 -19.29 1.81
C ARG A 151 -5.70 -20.74 2.26
N GLU A 152 -4.72 -21.43 1.69
CA GLU A 152 -4.37 -22.82 2.06
C GLU A 152 -3.89 -22.89 3.51
N ASP A 153 -3.10 -21.91 3.94
CA ASP A 153 -2.62 -21.76 5.31
C ASP A 153 -3.69 -21.20 6.29
N HIS A 154 -4.92 -21.02 5.81
CA HIS A 154 -6.07 -20.50 6.55
C HIS A 154 -5.96 -19.05 7.07
N TYR A 155 -4.95 -18.28 6.65
CA TYR A 155 -4.81 -16.86 7.02
C TYR A 155 -5.86 -15.96 6.39
N LEU A 156 -6.48 -16.40 5.29
CA LEU A 156 -7.56 -15.70 4.60
C LEU A 156 -8.64 -16.70 4.15
N PHE A 157 -9.86 -16.22 4.02
CA PHE A 157 -10.92 -16.90 3.29
C PHE A 157 -11.21 -16.17 1.99
N ILE A 158 -11.35 -16.91 0.89
CA ILE A 158 -11.72 -16.33 -0.41
C ILE A 158 -13.06 -16.94 -0.82
N GLY A 159 -14.09 -16.10 -0.92
CA GLY A 159 -15.46 -16.49 -1.25
C GLY A 159 -16.10 -15.45 -2.16
N GLU A 160 -16.80 -15.89 -3.21
CA GLU A 160 -17.53 -14.99 -4.12
C GLU A 160 -16.70 -13.86 -4.77
N GLY A 161 -15.36 -14.05 -4.87
CA GLY A 161 -14.44 -13.06 -5.43
C GLY A 161 -13.92 -12.03 -4.40
N GLU A 162 -14.35 -12.16 -3.15
CA GLU A 162 -13.94 -11.33 -2.02
C GLU A 162 -13.00 -12.11 -1.08
N VAL A 163 -12.13 -11.35 -0.42
CA VAL A 163 -11.12 -11.83 0.52
C VAL A 163 -11.49 -11.35 1.92
N TYR A 164 -11.51 -12.28 2.86
CA TYR A 164 -11.90 -12.10 4.25
C TYR A 164 -10.79 -12.58 5.20
N PRO A 165 -10.70 -12.02 6.42
CA PRO A 165 -9.67 -12.40 7.37
C PRO A 165 -9.87 -13.83 7.87
N GLY A 166 -8.78 -14.58 7.97
CA GLY A 166 -8.73 -15.92 8.54
C GLY A 166 -8.02 -15.96 9.89
N SER A 167 -7.19 -16.98 10.09
CA SER A 167 -6.32 -17.12 11.27
C SER A 167 -5.23 -16.05 11.30
N GLU A 168 -4.67 -15.80 12.49
CA GLU A 168 -3.56 -14.84 12.65
C GLU A 168 -2.28 -15.31 11.97
N LEU A 169 -1.52 -14.37 11.39
CA LEU A 169 -0.17 -14.63 10.90
C LEU A 169 0.78 -14.90 12.08
N SER A 170 1.63 -15.91 11.94
CA SER A 170 2.70 -16.17 12.89
C SER A 170 3.87 -15.22 12.65
N LEU A 171 3.89 -14.10 13.39
CA LEU A 171 4.92 -13.07 13.28
C LEU A 171 5.89 -13.12 14.45
N GLU A 172 7.19 -13.07 14.16
CA GLU A 172 8.23 -12.98 15.19
C GLU A 172 8.45 -11.52 15.58
N GLY A 173 8.35 -11.22 16.88
CA GLY A 173 8.25 -9.87 17.46
C GLY A 173 9.51 -9.01 17.44
N GLU A 174 10.47 -9.26 16.54
CA GLU A 174 11.64 -8.40 16.40
C GLU A 174 11.34 -7.10 15.63
N SER A 175 12.17 -6.08 15.89
CA SER A 175 11.99 -4.67 15.54
C SER A 175 11.28 -4.44 14.18
N PRO A 176 10.12 -3.76 14.18
CA PRO A 176 9.31 -3.61 12.99
C PRO A 176 10.02 -2.77 11.92
N PHE A 177 9.93 -3.21 10.66
CA PHE A 177 10.45 -2.46 9.52
C PHE A 177 9.34 -1.59 8.90
N ASP A 178 9.55 -0.27 8.89
CA ASP A 178 8.53 0.69 8.45
C ASP A 178 8.15 0.55 6.97
N ILE A 179 6.85 0.40 6.72
CA ILE A 179 6.22 0.46 5.39
C ILE A 179 5.83 1.92 5.09
N GLU A 180 6.84 2.75 4.89
CA GLU A 180 6.59 4.04 4.25
C GLU A 180 6.40 3.83 2.74
N PRO A 181 5.56 4.65 2.06
CA PRO A 181 5.45 4.62 0.61
C PRO A 181 6.82 4.70 -0.04
N GLY A 182 7.12 3.74 -0.89
CA GLY A 182 8.47 3.59 -1.40
C GLY A 182 8.77 2.17 -1.82
N PRO A 183 10.06 1.87 -2.06
CA PRO A 183 10.44 0.60 -2.64
C PRO A 183 10.05 -0.57 -1.75
N TYR A 184 9.90 -1.74 -2.38
CA TYR A 184 9.64 -2.99 -1.70
C TYR A 184 10.55 -3.16 -0.46
N PRO A 185 10.05 -3.57 0.71
CA PRO A 185 10.77 -3.47 1.98
C PRO A 185 12.12 -4.20 2.01
N PRO A 186 12.27 -5.41 1.41
CA PRO A 186 13.58 -6.03 1.26
C PRO A 186 14.56 -5.16 0.46
N ILE A 187 14.11 -4.46 -0.60
CA ILE A 187 14.94 -3.52 -1.37
C ILE A 187 15.31 -2.29 -0.53
N LYS A 188 14.37 -1.74 0.25
CA LYS A 188 14.66 -0.64 1.20
C LYS A 188 15.72 -1.09 2.22
N PHE A 189 15.64 -2.33 2.69
CA PHE A 189 16.61 -2.91 3.62
C PHE A 189 17.99 -3.11 2.98
N MET A 190 18.05 -3.60 1.72
CA MET A 190 19.30 -3.69 0.96
C MET A 190 20.00 -2.33 0.86
N ARG A 191 19.26 -1.26 0.54
CA ARG A 191 19.79 0.11 0.49
C ARG A 191 20.36 0.53 1.85
N LYS A 192 19.63 0.31 2.94
CA LYS A 192 20.10 0.63 4.31
C LYS A 192 21.38 -0.15 4.67
N LEU A 193 21.50 -1.40 4.24
CA LEU A 193 22.71 -2.20 4.43
C LEU A 193 23.90 -1.63 3.65
N ALA A 194 23.69 -1.26 2.39
CA ALA A 194 24.71 -0.64 1.55
C ALA A 194 25.15 0.71 2.13
N GLU A 195 24.21 1.55 2.55
CA GLU A 195 24.46 2.86 3.15
C GLU A 195 25.30 2.76 4.43
N LYS A 196 24.99 1.79 5.30
CA LYS A 196 25.75 1.57 6.54
C LYS A 196 27.17 1.04 6.29
N ARG A 197 27.38 0.24 5.26
CA ARG A 197 28.66 -0.46 4.99
C ARG A 197 29.49 0.18 3.88
N GLY A 198 28.97 1.18 3.18
CA GLY A 198 29.50 1.70 1.92
C GLY A 198 29.26 0.74 0.75
N ARG A 199 29.70 -0.51 0.87
CA ARG A 199 29.49 -1.59 -0.10
C ARG A 199 28.98 -2.85 0.59
N VAL A 200 28.14 -3.61 -0.10
CA VAL A 200 27.59 -4.87 0.43
C VAL A 200 27.48 -5.92 -0.68
N SER A 201 27.86 -7.15 -0.35
CA SER A 201 27.79 -8.27 -1.29
C SER A 201 26.39 -8.91 -1.31
N LEU A 202 26.05 -9.57 -2.41
CA LEU A 202 24.83 -10.34 -2.56
C LEU A 202 24.74 -11.44 -1.49
N ALA A 203 25.87 -12.06 -1.13
CA ALA A 203 25.91 -13.09 -0.08
C ALA A 203 25.48 -12.53 1.28
N THR A 204 25.94 -11.32 1.64
CA THR A 204 25.50 -10.66 2.88
C THR A 204 24.03 -10.26 2.80
N MET A 205 23.55 -9.76 1.65
CA MET A 205 22.12 -9.45 1.48
C MET A 205 21.26 -10.70 1.61
N ASP A 206 21.67 -11.80 1.00
CA ASP A 206 20.99 -13.10 1.02
C ASP A 206 20.81 -13.61 2.45
N GLU A 207 21.91 -13.68 3.20
CA GLU A 207 21.91 -14.07 4.61
C GLU A 207 20.92 -13.23 5.42
N LYS A 208 20.96 -11.90 5.28
CA LYS A 208 20.15 -10.99 6.11
C LYS A 208 18.68 -10.94 5.71
N ILE A 209 18.34 -11.17 4.45
CA ILE A 209 16.95 -11.14 3.97
C ILE A 209 16.27 -12.48 4.21
N ARG A 210 16.95 -13.58 3.88
CA ARG A 210 16.42 -14.93 4.13
C ARG A 210 16.34 -15.23 5.62
N GLY A 211 17.30 -14.75 6.42
CA GLY A 211 17.25 -14.82 7.88
C GLY A 211 16.05 -14.10 8.51
N LYS A 212 15.34 -13.24 7.77
CA LYS A 212 14.09 -12.61 8.21
C LYS A 212 12.82 -13.34 7.74
N GLY A 213 12.97 -14.39 6.92
CA GLY A 213 11.85 -15.04 6.24
C GLY A 213 11.32 -14.28 5.01
N TRP A 214 11.99 -13.20 4.57
CA TRP A 214 11.48 -12.34 3.49
C TRP A 214 11.82 -12.80 2.07
N ALA A 215 12.55 -13.90 1.93
CA ALA A 215 12.82 -14.56 0.67
C ALA A 215 13.05 -16.06 0.89
N SER A 216 12.53 -16.89 -0.02
CA SER A 216 12.70 -18.35 0.05
C SER A 216 14.07 -18.81 -0.46
N CYS A 217 14.66 -18.11 -1.44
CA CYS A 217 15.90 -18.52 -2.08
C CYS A 217 16.80 -17.34 -2.50
N ARG A 218 18.09 -17.64 -2.73
CA ARG A 218 19.08 -16.66 -3.18
C ARG A 218 18.75 -16.04 -4.53
N HIS A 219 18.07 -16.77 -5.41
CA HIS A 219 17.65 -16.25 -6.70
C HIS A 219 16.64 -15.10 -6.54
N ALA A 220 15.69 -15.21 -5.60
CA ALA A 220 14.76 -14.12 -5.30
C ALA A 220 15.48 -12.86 -4.78
N VAL A 221 16.49 -13.03 -3.92
CA VAL A 221 17.35 -11.94 -3.44
C VAL A 221 18.12 -11.28 -4.59
N LYS A 222 18.68 -12.08 -5.50
CA LYS A 222 19.36 -11.57 -6.69
C LYS A 222 18.42 -10.73 -7.56
N ASN A 223 17.22 -11.22 -7.86
CA ASN A 223 16.23 -10.51 -8.66
C ASN A 223 15.83 -9.17 -8.01
N MET A 224 15.68 -9.14 -6.67
CA MET A 224 15.42 -7.91 -5.92
C MET A 224 16.58 -6.91 -6.02
N ALA A 225 17.83 -7.37 -5.94
CA ALA A 225 19.01 -6.51 -6.09
C ALA A 225 19.14 -5.95 -7.53
N GLU A 226 18.95 -6.80 -8.54
CA GLU A 226 18.95 -6.38 -9.95
C GLU A 226 17.84 -5.37 -10.25
N ARG A 227 16.64 -5.58 -9.69
CA ARG A 227 15.56 -4.62 -9.74
C ARG A 227 15.94 -3.31 -9.08
N ALA A 228 16.52 -3.35 -7.88
CA ALA A 228 16.95 -2.16 -7.15
C ALA A 228 17.98 -1.34 -7.96
N VAL A 229 18.88 -2.01 -8.67
CA VAL A 229 19.81 -1.37 -9.61
C VAL A 229 19.09 -0.72 -10.78
N LYS A 230 18.16 -1.45 -11.42
CA LYS A 230 17.38 -0.93 -12.56
C LYS A 230 16.63 0.36 -12.23
N VAL A 231 16.15 0.51 -10.99
CA VAL A 231 15.40 1.70 -10.55
C VAL A 231 16.27 2.74 -9.82
N GLY A 232 17.59 2.55 -9.78
CA GLY A 232 18.55 3.50 -9.22
C GLY A 232 18.62 3.55 -7.69
N ILE A 233 18.07 2.57 -6.99
CA ILE A 233 18.14 2.48 -5.51
C ILE A 233 19.51 1.98 -5.06
N LEU A 234 20.11 1.09 -5.85
CA LEU A 234 21.47 0.58 -5.68
C LEU A 234 22.27 0.85 -6.94
N ASN A 235 23.59 0.89 -6.82
CA ASN A 235 24.52 0.79 -7.94
C ASN A 235 25.27 -0.54 -7.84
N LYS A 236 25.46 -1.24 -8.96
CA LYS A 236 26.36 -2.39 -9.03
C LYS A 236 27.77 -1.87 -9.28
N VAL A 237 28.70 -2.15 -8.38
CA VAL A 237 30.11 -1.71 -8.50
C VAL A 237 30.99 -2.81 -9.07
N GLU A 238 30.74 -4.04 -8.66
CA GLU A 238 31.48 -5.23 -9.07
C GLU A 238 30.49 -6.40 -9.20
N GLU A 239 30.97 -7.58 -9.60
CA GLU A 239 30.13 -8.78 -9.58
C GLU A 239 29.61 -9.04 -8.16
N ASP A 240 28.29 -9.24 -8.05
CA ASP A 240 27.59 -9.47 -6.79
C ASP A 240 27.86 -8.44 -5.67
N THR A 241 28.33 -7.23 -5.99
CA THR A 241 28.62 -6.19 -4.99
C THR A 241 27.94 -4.87 -5.35
N TYR A 242 27.27 -4.28 -4.35
CA TYR A 242 26.39 -3.14 -4.51
C TYR A 242 26.73 -2.03 -3.53
N GLU A 243 26.52 -0.79 -3.95
CA GLU A 243 26.56 0.41 -3.12
C GLU A 243 25.23 1.18 -3.23
N THR A 244 25.04 2.18 -2.37
CA THR A 244 23.85 3.02 -2.41
C THR A 244 23.77 3.82 -3.71
N GLY A 245 22.63 3.77 -4.40
CA GLY A 245 22.38 4.60 -5.57
C GLY A 245 22.19 6.07 -5.20
N ARG A 246 22.39 6.98 -6.16
CA ARG A 246 22.04 8.40 -5.97
C ARG A 246 20.52 8.49 -5.94
N GLU A 247 19.94 8.97 -4.84
CA GLU A 247 18.50 9.19 -4.73
C GLU A 247 17.99 10.00 -5.94
N ILE A 248 16.95 9.48 -6.61
CA ILE A 248 16.12 10.23 -7.58
C ILE A 248 14.84 10.66 -6.88
#